data_AF-E1YB36-F1
#
_entry.id   AF-E1YB36-F1
#
_cell.length_a   1.000
_cell.length_b   1.000
_cell.length_c   1.000
_cell.angle_alpha   90.00
_cell.angle_beta   90.00
_cell.angle_gamma   90.00
#
_symmetry.space_group_name_H-M   'P 1'
#
loop_
_entity.id
_entity.type
_entity.pdbx_description
1 polymer ?
#
loop_
_entity_poly.entity_id
_entity_poly.type
_entity_poly.pdbx_seq_one_letter_code
_entity_poly.pdbx_strand_id
1 'polypeptide(L)'
;MYDRILKQMRERIRTRQYVMTLHAEEEMADDNLSIFDIERVVLTGKIVERQKDQNTKEWKYLVEGGTISAGMAVVIGKLSITGKLVIITVYKI
;
A
#
# COMPACT_ATOMS: atom_id res chain seq x y z
N MET A 1 12.70 -10.38 -4.54
CA MET A 1 13.25 -9.28 -5.39
C MET A 1 12.95 -7.90 -4.81
N TYR A 2 11.77 -7.66 -4.22
CA TYR A 2 11.41 -6.35 -3.64
C TYR A 2 11.55 -6.28 -2.11
N ASP A 3 12.29 -7.21 -1.50
CA ASP A 3 12.32 -7.42 -0.05
C ASP A 3 12.82 -6.20 0.72
N ARG A 4 13.78 -5.45 0.15
CA ARG A 4 14.27 -4.19 0.73
C ARG A 4 13.17 -3.12 0.77
N ILE A 5 12.42 -2.94 -0.31
CA ILE A 5 11.36 -1.93 -0.39
C ILE A 5 10.19 -2.34 0.51
N LEU A 6 9.79 -3.61 0.47
CA LEU A 6 8.73 -4.12 1.32
C LEU A 6 9.08 -3.97 2.81
N LYS A 7 10.33 -4.24 3.20
CA LYS A 7 10.80 -3.99 4.57
C LYS A 7 10.67 -2.50 4.96
N GLN A 8 11.02 -1.59 4.06
CA GLN A 8 10.84 -0.16 4.29
C GLN A 8 9.36 0.24 4.41
N MET A 9 8.49 -0.25 3.53
CA MET A 9 7.05 -0.01 3.60
C MET A 9 6.47 -0.48 4.94
N ARG A 10 6.82 -1.71 5.35
CA ARG A 10 6.40 -2.28 6.64
C ARG A 10 6.88 -1.44 7.83
N GLU A 11 8.09 -0.91 7.77
CA GLU A 11 8.62 -0.01 8.81
C GLU A 11 7.80 1.30 8.88
N ARG A 12 7.41 1.86 7.73
CA ARG A 12 6.58 3.06 7.67
C ARG A 12 5.17 2.83 8.21
N ILE A 13 4.58 1.65 8.00
CA ILE A 13 3.32 1.28 8.67
C ILE A 13 3.52 1.22 10.19
N ARG A 14 4.50 0.45 10.68
CA ARG A 14 4.74 0.29 12.13
C ARG A 14 5.02 1.59 12.87
N THR A 15 5.70 2.52 12.22
CA THR A 15 6.05 3.84 12.80
C THR A 15 5.03 4.93 12.50
N ARG A 16 3.88 4.57 11.90
CA ARG A 16 2.83 5.51 11.44
C ARG A 16 3.37 6.63 10.55
N GLN A 17 4.41 6.32 9.79
CA GLN A 17 5.03 7.21 8.80
C GLN A 17 4.46 6.96 7.41
N TYR A 18 3.14 6.83 7.33
CA TYR A 18 2.41 6.71 6.08
C TYR A 18 1.29 7.75 6.00
N VAL A 19 0.86 8.04 4.78
CA VAL A 19 -0.27 8.92 4.48
C VAL A 19 -1.13 8.24 3.42
N MET A 20 -2.43 8.54 3.44
CA MET A 20 -3.40 8.07 2.47
C MET A 20 -3.81 9.24 1.58
N THR A 21 -3.92 9.01 0.28
CA THR A 21 -4.55 9.98 -0.63
C THR A 21 -6.06 9.97 -0.41
N LEU A 22 -6.75 11.05 -0.79
CA LEU A 22 -8.22 11.08 -0.79
C LEU A 22 -8.80 9.93 -1.63
N HIS A 23 -8.24 9.70 -2.82
CA HIS A 23 -8.67 8.60 -3.67
C HIS A 23 -8.53 7.22 -3.01
N ALA A 24 -7.44 6.96 -2.27
CA ALA A 24 -7.31 5.70 -1.53
C ALA A 24 -8.32 5.57 -0.39
N GLU A 25 -8.73 6.68 0.23
CA GLU A 25 -9.77 6.69 1.24
C GLU A 25 -11.16 6.35 0.65
N GLU A 26 -11.47 6.94 -0.50
CA GLU A 26 -12.72 6.69 -1.24
C GLU A 26 -12.83 5.22 -1.67
N GLU A 27 -11.80 4.68 -2.33
CA GLU A 27 -11.78 3.27 -2.76
C GLU A 27 -11.83 2.30 -1.57
N MET A 28 -11.17 2.65 -0.45
CA MET A 28 -11.23 1.86 0.78
C MET A 28 -12.67 1.81 1.33
N ALA A 29 -13.39 2.93 1.30
CA ALA A 29 -14.77 3.01 1.74
C ALA A 29 -15.70 2.24 0.81
N ASP A 30 -15.54 2.39 -0.50
CA ASP A 30 -16.33 1.71 -1.53
C ASP A 30 -16.19 0.19 -1.43
N ASP A 31 -14.98 -0.30 -1.18
CA ASP A 31 -14.73 -1.72 -0.97
C ASP A 31 -15.00 -2.21 0.45
N ASN A 32 -15.48 -1.35 1.37
CA ASN A 32 -15.70 -1.70 2.78
C ASN A 32 -14.45 -2.35 3.41
N LEU A 33 -13.30 -1.72 3.19
CA LEU A 33 -12.02 -2.01 3.83
C LEU A 33 -11.82 -1.03 4.99
N SER A 34 -11.16 -1.49 6.04
CA SER A 34 -10.69 -0.61 7.12
C SER A 34 -9.22 -0.28 6.91
N ILE A 35 -8.74 0.80 7.57
CA ILE A 35 -7.31 1.10 7.58
C ILE A 35 -6.48 -0.09 8.10
N PHE A 36 -7.02 -0.88 9.03
CA PHE A 36 -6.34 -2.06 9.56
C PHE A 36 -6.20 -3.19 8.54
N ASP A 37 -7.13 -3.30 7.58
CA ASP A 37 -6.98 -4.22 6.45
C ASP A 37 -5.81 -3.81 5.57
N ILE A 38 -5.70 -2.52 5.26
CA ILE A 38 -4.61 -1.95 4.45
C ILE A 38 -3.26 -2.15 5.14
N GLU A 39 -3.18 -1.86 6.44
CA GLU A 39 -1.97 -2.11 7.24
C GLU A 39 -1.60 -3.60 7.25
N ARG A 40 -2.57 -4.50 7.44
CA ARG A 40 -2.34 -5.95 7.43
C ARG A 40 -1.78 -6.40 6.08
N VAL A 41 -2.38 -5.97 4.97
CA VAL A 41 -1.94 -6.29 3.61
C VAL A 41 -0.47 -5.90 3.42
N VAL A 42 -0.06 -4.70 3.84
CA VAL A 42 1.34 -4.26 3.71
C VAL A 42 2.28 -5.05 4.65
N LEU A 43 1.83 -5.33 5.88
CA LEU A 43 2.62 -6.02 6.90
C LEU A 43 2.87 -7.50 6.59
N THR A 44 1.89 -8.20 6.01
CA THR A 44 1.98 -9.65 5.79
C THR A 44 2.03 -10.05 4.31
N GLY A 45 1.63 -9.17 3.40
CA GLY A 45 1.59 -9.40 1.97
C GLY A 45 2.96 -9.35 1.29
N LYS A 46 2.93 -9.45 -0.04
CA LYS A 46 4.11 -9.47 -0.91
C LYS A 46 3.95 -8.43 -2.02
N ILE A 47 5.05 -7.81 -2.44
CA ILE A 47 5.02 -6.99 -3.66
C ILE A 47 4.94 -7.92 -4.87
N VAL A 48 3.86 -7.80 -5.63
CA VAL A 48 3.62 -8.60 -6.85
C VAL A 48 4.08 -7.88 -8.11
N GLU A 49 4.04 -6.55 -8.10
CA GLU A 49 4.38 -5.74 -9.27
C GLU A 49 5.00 -4.39 -8.86
N ARG A 50 5.78 -3.81 -9.77
CA ARG A 50 6.25 -2.42 -9.69
C ARG A 50 5.95 -1.69 -10.98
N GLN A 51 5.33 -0.52 -10.88
CA GLN A 51 4.95 0.34 -12.00
C GLN A 51 5.69 1.66 -11.94
N LYS A 52 6.12 2.19 -13.09
CA LYS A 52 6.73 3.53 -13.18
C LYS A 52 5.66 4.53 -13.56
N ASP A 53 5.45 5.56 -12.74
CA ASP A 53 4.60 6.68 -13.10
C ASP A 53 5.16 7.36 -14.36
N GLN A 54 4.33 7.54 -15.38
CA GLN A 54 4.80 8.08 -16.66
C GLN A 54 5.15 9.57 -16.56
N ASN A 55 4.47 10.30 -15.66
CA ASN A 55 4.60 11.74 -15.49
C ASN A 55 5.69 12.06 -14.47
N THR A 56 5.63 11.46 -13.28
CA THR A 56 6.57 11.77 -12.19
C THR A 56 7.84 10.94 -12.23
N LYS A 57 7.88 9.88 -13.04
CA LYS A 57 8.96 8.86 -13.11
C LYS A 57 9.20 8.11 -11.79
N GLU A 58 8.33 8.27 -10.80
CA GLU A 58 8.41 7.59 -9.52
C GLU A 58 7.93 6.14 -9.62
N TRP A 59 8.48 5.28 -8.76
CA TRP A 59 8.07 3.88 -8.68
C TRP A 59 6.91 3.71 -7.70
N LYS A 60 5.85 3.04 -8.18
CA LYS A 60 4.73 2.53 -7.38
C LYS A 60 4.88 1.02 -7.25
N TYR A 61 4.45 0.47 -6.13
CA TYR A 61 4.54 -0.95 -5.82
C TYR A 61 3.16 -1.47 -5.43
N LEU A 62 2.79 -2.61 -5.99
CA LEU A 62 1.52 -3.30 -5.70
C LEU A 62 1.81 -4.36 -4.65
N VAL A 63 1.25 -4.20 -3.45
CA VAL A 63 1.35 -5.17 -2.37
C VAL A 63 0.04 -5.95 -2.29
N GLU A 64 0.12 -7.25 -2.52
CA GLU A 64 -1.03 -8.15 -2.41
C GLU A 64 -0.95 -8.93 -1.09
N GLY A 65 -2.07 -9.03 -0.38
CA GLY A 65 -2.13 -9.73 0.90
C GLY A 65 -3.56 -9.93 1.40
N GLY A 66 -3.68 -10.68 2.49
CA GLY A 66 -4.96 -10.94 3.15
C GLY A 66 -5.42 -9.80 4.05
N THR A 67 -6.73 -9.53 4.07
CA THR A 67 -7.41 -8.58 4.95
C THR A 67 -7.70 -9.20 6.31
N ILE A 68 -8.09 -8.40 7.32
CA ILE A 68 -8.53 -8.89 8.64
C ILE A 68 -9.78 -9.77 8.50
N SER A 69 -10.70 -9.38 7.64
CA SER A 69 -11.94 -10.07 7.31
C SER A 69 -11.80 -11.33 6.44
N ALA A 70 -10.58 -11.90 6.34
CA ALA A 70 -10.26 -13.11 5.56
C ALA A 70 -10.48 -13.01 4.04
N GLY A 71 -10.54 -11.80 3.49
CA GLY A 71 -10.49 -11.53 2.05
C GLY A 71 -9.07 -11.26 1.55
N MET A 72 -8.94 -10.93 0.27
CA MET A 72 -7.70 -10.48 -0.37
C MET A 72 -7.86 -9.03 -0.83
N ALA A 73 -6.77 -8.27 -0.76
CA ALA A 73 -6.73 -6.91 -1.27
C ALA A 73 -5.34 -6.55 -1.79
N VAL A 74 -5.30 -5.52 -2.63
CA VAL A 74 -4.08 -4.90 -3.15
C VAL A 74 -3.97 -3.49 -2.60
N VAL A 75 -2.76 -3.14 -2.18
CA VAL A 75 -2.39 -1.79 -1.78
C VAL A 75 -1.35 -1.27 -2.76
N ILE A 76 -1.65 -0.16 -3.42
CA ILE A 76 -0.71 0.52 -4.32
C ILE A 76 -0.09 1.70 -3.59
N GLY A 77 1.23 1.68 -3.43
CA GLY A 77 1.93 2.74 -2.71
C GLY A 77 3.33 3.06 -3.23
N LYS A 78 3.87 4.18 -2.77
CA LYS A 78 5.25 4.62 -3.06
C LYS A 78 5.92 5.17 -1.81
N LEU A 79 7.24 5.11 -1.76
CA LEU A 79 8.04 5.84 -0.77
C LEU A 79 8.32 7.24 -1.30
N SER A 80 7.86 8.28 -0.59
CA SER A 80 8.09 9.67 -0.97
C SER A 80 9.52 10.12 -0.70
N ILE A 81 9.90 11.27 -1.28
CA ILE A 81 11.17 11.94 -0.98
C ILE A 81 11.29 12.35 0.50
N THR A 82 10.17 12.56 1.19
CA THR A 82 10.13 12.84 2.64
C THR A 82 10.27 11.57 3.49
N GLY A 83 10.42 10.41 2.85
CA GLY A 83 10.57 9.13 3.51
C GLY A 83 9.26 8.51 3.99
N LYS A 84 8.10 9.14 3.77
CA LYS A 84 6.79 8.57 4.13
C LYS A 84 6.33 7.56 3.09
N LEU A 85 5.56 6.57 3.53
CA LEU A 85 4.80 5.70 2.62
C LEU A 85 3.53 6.44 2.19
N VAL A 86 3.36 6.69 0.90
CA VAL A 86 2.13 7.27 0.34
C VAL A 86 1.31 6.13 -0.23
N ILE A 87 0.14 5.88 0.33
CA ILE A 87 -0.86 4.93 -0.17
C ILE A 87 -1.70 5.69 -1.20
N ILE A 88 -1.68 5.23 -2.45
CA ILE A 88 -2.22 5.94 -3.61
C ILE A 88 -3.64 5.47 -3.96
N THR A 89 -3.86 4.16 -3.91
CA THR A 89 -5.17 3.51 -4.12
C THR A 89 -5.11 2.10 -3.50
N VAL A 90 -6.27 1.52 -3.23
CA VAL A 90 -6.45 0.17 -2.67
C VAL A 90 -7.66 -0.47 -3.35
N TYR A 91 -7.71 -1.79 -3.43
CA TYR A 91 -8.92 -2.49 -3.88
C TYR A 91 -8.94 -3.94 -3.39
N LYS A 92 -10.13 -4.53 -3.24
CA LYS A 92 -10.35 -5.97 -2.97
C LYS A 92 -10.15 -6.81 -4.22
N ILE A 93 -9.71 -8.06 -4.04
CA ILE A 93 -9.64 -9.09 -5.09
C ILE A 93 -10.77 -10.09 -4.89
#